data_AF-A0A351F7X0-F1
#
_entry.id   AF-A0A351F7X0-F1
#
_cell.length_a   1.000
_cell.length_b   1.000
_cell.length_c   1.000
_cell.angle_alpha   90.00
_cell.angle_beta   90.00
_cell.angle_gamma   90.00
#
_symmetry.space_group_name_H-M   'P 1'
#
loop_
_entity.id
_entity.type
_entity.pdbx_description
1 polymer ?
#
loop_
_entity_poly.entity_id
_entity_poly.type
_entity_poly.pdbx_seq_one_letter_code
_entity_poly.pdbx_strand_id
1 'polypeptide(L)'
;MVVYEGHRSVKGEYLYNQVDKNLNFQKHTHCNYEIVFCLGGCLVCEVGNKKYELHSGEGILILPGYIHSFCTPEESEDYLCVFSTDLVSLFYEKTKMKSLSDTRFSFDNR
;
A
#
# COMPACT_ATOMS: atom_id res chain seq x y z
N MET A 1 0.14 -20.59 -8.22
CA MET A 1 -0.34 -20.72 -6.82
C MET A 1 -0.59 -19.30 -6.32
N VAL A 2 -1.70 -19.04 -5.64
CA VAL A 2 -2.01 -17.72 -5.04
C VAL A 2 -1.73 -17.82 -3.54
N VAL A 3 -0.96 -16.88 -3.00
CA VAL A 3 -0.62 -16.85 -1.57
C VAL A 3 -1.65 -16.03 -0.80
N TYR A 4 -2.16 -16.55 0.31
CA TYR A 4 -2.98 -15.77 1.24
C TYR A 4 -2.13 -15.24 2.38
N GLU A 5 -2.02 -13.92 2.54
CA GLU A 5 -1.24 -13.29 3.60
C GLU A 5 -2.07 -13.14 4.88
N GLY A 6 -2.26 -14.26 5.59
CA GLY A 6 -3.06 -14.31 6.82
C GLY A 6 -2.55 -13.39 7.93
N HIS A 7 -1.23 -13.19 8.07
CA HIS A 7 -0.64 -12.30 9.08
C HIS A 7 -1.02 -10.83 8.89
N ARG A 8 -1.29 -10.40 7.65
CA ARG A 8 -1.79 -9.06 7.34
C ARG A 8 -3.30 -8.96 7.56
N SER A 9 -4.02 -10.07 7.57
CA SER A 9 -5.50 -10.07 7.51
C SER A 9 -6.21 -10.17 8.88
N VAL A 10 -5.47 -10.25 9.99
CA VAL A 10 -6.03 -10.56 11.32
C VAL A 10 -6.00 -9.37 12.30
N LYS A 11 -5.16 -8.36 12.07
CA LYS A 11 -4.93 -7.28 13.03
C LYS A 11 -5.74 -6.02 12.66
N GLY A 12 -6.62 -5.57 13.56
CA GLY A 12 -7.23 -4.23 13.47
C GLY A 12 -6.20 -3.13 13.68
N GLU A 13 -6.49 -1.91 13.19
CA GLU A 13 -5.54 -0.78 13.22
C GLU A 13 -4.17 -1.08 12.56
N TYR A 14 -4.10 -2.07 11.66
CA TYR A 14 -2.88 -2.40 10.94
C TYR A 14 -2.52 -1.29 9.94
N LEU A 15 -1.25 -0.87 9.98
CA LEU A 15 -0.61 0.03 9.03
C LEU A 15 0.81 -0.47 8.78
N TYR A 16 1.15 -0.62 7.51
CA TYR A 16 2.47 -1.01 7.05
C TYR A 16 2.82 -0.18 5.83
N ASN A 17 4.05 0.30 5.74
CA ASN A 17 4.54 0.95 4.54
C ASN A 17 6.01 0.65 4.32
N GLN A 18 6.42 0.70 3.05
CA GLN A 18 7.79 0.49 2.62
C GLN A 18 8.08 1.31 1.36
N VAL A 19 9.35 1.57 1.14
CA VAL A 19 9.87 2.02 -0.16
C VAL A 19 10.73 0.90 -0.71
N ASP A 20 10.48 0.49 -1.94
CA ASP A 20 11.20 -0.58 -2.61
C ASP A 20 11.95 -0.07 -3.83
N LYS A 21 13.04 -0.77 -4.16
CA LYS A 21 13.67 -0.69 -5.46
C LYS A 21 13.44 -2.00 -6.19
N ASN A 22 12.91 -1.93 -7.40
CA ASN A 22 12.58 -3.07 -8.24
C ASN A 22 11.61 -4.06 -7.56
N LEU A 23 10.46 -3.55 -7.14
CA LEU A 23 9.43 -4.34 -6.47
C LEU A 23 9.00 -5.53 -7.34
N ASN A 24 9.19 -6.73 -6.80
CA ASN A 24 8.74 -7.98 -7.40
C ASN A 24 8.07 -8.83 -6.33
N PHE A 25 6.80 -9.15 -6.53
CA PHE A 25 6.05 -9.95 -5.58
C PHE A 25 5.00 -10.81 -6.27
N GLN A 26 4.98 -12.08 -5.90
CA GLN A 26 4.11 -13.08 -6.51
C GLN A 26 2.63 -12.81 -6.27
N LYS A 27 1.78 -13.52 -7.02
CA LYS A 27 0.32 -13.43 -6.87
C LYS A 27 -0.13 -13.78 -5.46
N HIS A 28 -0.82 -12.86 -4.82
CA HIS A 28 -1.27 -12.98 -3.45
C HIS A 28 -2.58 -12.21 -3.21
N THR A 29 -3.15 -12.37 -2.02
CA THR A 29 -4.33 -11.65 -1.56
C THR A 29 -4.33 -11.52 -0.03
N HIS A 30 -4.97 -10.46 0.47
CA HIS A 30 -5.19 -10.20 1.89
C HIS A 30 -6.45 -9.35 2.10
N CYS A 31 -6.87 -9.18 3.36
CA CYS A 31 -8.10 -8.48 3.71
C CYS A 31 -7.94 -6.97 3.97
N ASN A 32 -6.80 -6.39 3.60
CA ASN A 32 -6.51 -4.97 3.79
C ASN A 32 -6.59 -4.20 2.47
N TYR A 33 -6.64 -2.87 2.58
CA TYR A 33 -6.30 -2.03 1.43
C TYR A 33 -4.80 -2.06 1.20
N GLU A 34 -4.42 -2.01 -0.07
CA GLU A 34 -3.03 -1.78 -0.46
C GLU A 34 -2.99 -0.71 -1.54
N ILE A 35 -2.17 0.32 -1.32
CA ILE A 35 -1.92 1.37 -2.30
C ILE A 35 -0.45 1.37 -2.66
N VAL A 36 -0.17 1.43 -3.96
CA VAL A 36 1.20 1.47 -4.50
C VAL A 36 1.34 2.68 -5.41
N PHE A 37 2.45 3.39 -5.29
CA PHE A 37 2.83 4.51 -6.13
C PHE A 37 4.17 4.22 -6.78
N CYS A 38 4.25 4.34 -8.10
CA CYS A 38 5.52 4.30 -8.81
C CYS A 38 6.15 5.69 -8.71
N LEU A 39 7.26 5.81 -7.98
CA LEU A 39 8.01 7.05 -7.79
C LEU A 39 9.01 7.25 -8.93
N GLY A 40 9.59 6.17 -9.44
CA GLY A 40 10.63 6.14 -10.47
C GLY A 40 10.48 4.92 -11.38
N GLY A 41 10.76 5.05 -12.67
CA GLY A 41 10.81 3.92 -13.60
C GLY A 41 9.43 3.39 -14.02
N CYS A 42 9.26 2.06 -13.98
CA CYS A 42 8.03 1.37 -14.37
C CYS A 42 7.72 0.18 -13.47
N LEU A 43 6.49 0.08 -12.98
CA LEU A 43 6.00 -1.06 -12.22
C LEU A 43 4.79 -1.69 -12.94
N VAL A 44 4.83 -2.99 -13.17
CA VAL A 44 3.68 -3.74 -13.70
C VAL A 44 2.89 -4.36 -12.54
N CYS A 45 1.67 -3.89 -12.38
CA CYS A 45 0.71 -4.40 -11.40
C CYS A 45 -0.32 -5.28 -12.11
N GLU A 46 -0.47 -6.53 -11.68
CA GLU A 46 -1.62 -7.35 -12.07
C GLU A 46 -2.63 -7.34 -10.92
N VAL A 47 -3.87 -6.94 -11.18
CA VAL A 47 -4.96 -6.92 -10.20
C VAL A 47 -6.17 -7.62 -10.79
N GLY A 48 -6.62 -8.69 -10.15
CA GLY A 48 -7.58 -9.63 -10.71
C GLY A 48 -7.01 -10.31 -11.96
N ASN A 49 -7.57 -9.97 -13.13
CA ASN A 49 -7.14 -10.48 -14.44
C ASN A 49 -6.65 -9.37 -15.37
N LYS A 50 -6.39 -8.17 -14.85
CA LYS A 50 -5.94 -7.02 -15.65
C LYS A 50 -4.55 -6.59 -15.21
N LYS A 51 -3.71 -6.29 -16.21
CA LYS A 51 -2.39 -5.70 -16.02
C LYS A 51 -2.46 -4.20 -16.20
N TYR A 52 -1.72 -3.50 -15.38
CA TYR A 52 -1.53 -2.06 -15.38
C TYR A 52 -0.03 -1.81 -15.37
N GLU A 53 0.43 -0.97 -16.28
CA GLU A 53 1.79 -0.42 -16.22
C GLU A 53 1.68 0.93 -15.53
N LEU A 54 2.37 1.09 -14.41
CA LEU A 54 2.47 2.34 -13.68
C LEU A 54 3.82 2.97 -13.99
N HIS A 55 3.80 4.23 -14.38
CA HIS A 55 4.98 5.06 -14.54
C HIS A 55 5.11 6.05 -13.38
N SER A 56 6.26 6.72 -13.31
CA SER A 56 6.53 7.75 -12.30
C SER A 56 5.37 8.75 -12.12
N GLY A 57 4.87 8.83 -10.89
CA GLY A 57 3.77 9.70 -10.49
C GLY A 57 2.39 9.03 -10.52
N GLU A 58 2.30 7.80 -11.02
CA GLU A 58 1.05 7.03 -11.03
C GLU A 58 0.95 6.10 -9.81
N GLY A 59 -0.28 5.76 -9.47
CA GLY A 59 -0.55 4.84 -8.37
C GLY A 59 -1.80 4.01 -8.60
N ILE A 60 -1.88 2.88 -7.90
CA ILE A 60 -3.01 1.97 -7.93
C ILE A 60 -3.48 1.67 -6.50
N LEU A 61 -4.79 1.69 -6.31
CA LEU A 61 -5.44 1.22 -5.09
C LEU A 61 -6.01 -0.18 -5.33
N ILE A 62 -5.66 -1.09 -4.45
CA ILE A 62 -6.09 -2.49 -4.44
C ILE A 62 -7.04 -2.67 -3.26
N LEU A 63 -8.25 -3.15 -3.57
CA LEU A 63 -9.28 -3.37 -2.57
C LEU A 63 -9.07 -4.71 -1.85
N PRO A 64 -9.54 -4.85 -0.60
CA PRO A 64 -9.51 -6.11 0.13
C PRO A 64 -10.02 -7.29 -0.68
N GLY A 65 -9.29 -8.41 -0.63
CA GLY A 65 -9.67 -9.66 -1.29
C GLY A 65 -9.36 -9.72 -2.79
N TYR A 66 -8.88 -8.63 -3.41
CA TYR A 66 -8.41 -8.70 -4.80
C TYR A 66 -7.06 -9.41 -4.86
N ILE A 67 -6.98 -10.42 -5.73
CA ILE A 67 -5.72 -11.09 -6.04
C ILE A 67 -4.85 -10.14 -6.85
N HIS A 68 -3.59 -9.97 -6.47
CA HIS A 68 -2.67 -9.08 -7.15
C HIS A 68 -1.20 -9.52 -7.08
N SER A 69 -0.37 -8.99 -7.97
CA SER A 69 1.09 -9.20 -8.02
C SER A 69 1.80 -7.99 -8.61
N PHE A 70 3.10 -7.90 -8.35
CA PHE A 70 3.99 -6.83 -8.81
C PHE A 70 5.19 -7.40 -9.55
N CYS A 71 5.58 -6.75 -10.65
CA CYS A 71 6.77 -7.10 -11.42
C CYS A 71 7.44 -5.82 -11.92
N THR A 72 8.75 -5.72 -11.71
CA THR A 72 9.56 -4.65 -12.30
C THR A 72 10.21 -5.16 -13.58
N PRO A 73 9.89 -4.59 -14.76
CA PRO A 73 10.44 -5.04 -16.03
C PRO A 73 11.92 -4.64 -16.21
N GLU A 74 12.30 -3.42 -15.80
CA GLU A 74 13.67 -2.91 -15.92
C GLU A 74 14.13 -2.32 -14.57
N GLU A 75 13.60 -1.15 -14.21
CA GLU A 75 13.85 -0.50 -12.93
C GLU A 75 12.58 0.17 -12.37
N SER A 76 12.44 0.16 -11.06
CA SER A 76 11.40 0.91 -10.36
C SER A 76 11.87 1.41 -8.99
N GLU A 77 11.29 2.52 -8.57
CA GLU A 77 11.25 2.94 -7.16
C GLU A 77 9.79 3.13 -6.78
N ASP A 78 9.33 2.44 -5.74
CA ASP A 78 7.91 2.35 -5.41
C ASP A 78 7.68 2.65 -3.94
N TYR A 79 6.58 3.35 -3.63
CA TYR A 79 6.05 3.43 -2.27
C TYR A 79 4.80 2.56 -2.15
N LEU A 80 4.81 1.66 -1.18
CA LEU A 80 3.72 0.73 -0.92
C LEU A 80 3.21 0.95 0.49
N CYS A 81 1.89 0.98 0.66
CA CYS A 81 1.23 1.11 1.94
C CYS A 81 0.04 0.15 2.04
N VAL A 82 0.07 -0.72 3.04
CA VAL A 82 -1.02 -1.63 3.39
C VAL A 82 -1.67 -1.15 4.68
N PHE A 83 -2.98 -0.98 4.65
CA PHE A 83 -3.73 -0.52 5.82
C PHE A 83 -5.07 -1.23 5.98
N SER A 84 -5.41 -1.50 7.23
CA SER A 84 -6.64 -2.18 7.61
C SER A 84 -7.88 -1.38 7.27
N THR A 85 -9.00 -2.09 7.06
CA THR A 85 -10.26 -1.50 6.59
C THR A 85 -10.91 -0.56 7.61
N ASP A 86 -10.58 -0.71 8.89
CA ASP A 86 -11.07 0.12 10.00
C ASP A 86 -10.20 1.36 10.23
N LEU A 87 -8.94 1.37 9.78
CA LEU A 87 -7.97 2.42 10.11
C LEU A 87 -8.43 3.82 9.73
N VAL A 88 -8.98 4.00 8.52
CA VAL A 88 -9.38 5.32 8.00
C VAL A 88 -10.52 5.91 8.84
N SER A 89 -11.58 5.13 9.06
CA SER A 89 -12.71 5.56 9.88
C SER A 89 -12.27 5.84 11.32
N LEU A 90 -11.43 4.97 11.88
CA LEU A 90 -10.95 5.13 13.25
C LEU A 90 -10.06 6.35 13.44
N PHE A 91 -9.18 6.64 12.47
CA PHE A 91 -8.36 7.85 12.49
C PHE A 91 -9.25 9.10 12.47
N TYR A 92 -10.25 9.13 11.59
CA TYR A 92 -11.21 10.24 11.52
C TYR A 92 -11.97 10.42 12.84
N GLU A 93 -12.55 9.35 13.39
CA GLU A 93 -13.28 9.39 14.66
C GLU A 93 -12.40 9.89 15.81
N LYS A 94 -11.12 9.50 15.86
CA LYS A 94 -10.16 9.94 16.88
C LYS A 94 -9.71 11.39 16.74
N THR A 95 -9.92 12.04 15.59
CA THR A 95 -9.36 13.36 15.28
C THR A 95 -10.39 14.45 14.96
N LYS A 96 -11.60 14.11 14.52
CA LYS A 96 -12.61 15.05 13.96
C LYS A 96 -13.02 16.22 14.85
N MET A 97 -12.82 16.15 16.16
CA MET A 97 -13.14 17.23 17.11
C MET A 97 -11.90 17.78 17.83
N LYS A 98 -10.70 17.39 17.41
CA LYS A 98 -9.44 17.85 18.01
C LYS A 98 -8.90 19.04 17.22
N SER A 99 -8.34 20.00 17.94
CA SER A 99 -7.56 21.10 17.38
C SER A 99 -6.15 21.04 17.96
N LEU A 100 -5.15 21.23 17.10
CA LEU A 100 -3.75 21.32 17.50
C LEU A 100 -3.36 22.80 17.54
N SER A 101 -2.79 23.24 18.66
CA SER A 101 -2.29 24.62 18.80
C SER A 101 -0.97 24.84 18.03
N ASP A 102 -0.19 23.78 17.82
CA ASP A 102 0.96 23.71 16.92
C ASP A 102 0.91 22.34 16.23
N THR A 103 0.83 22.31 14.90
CA THR A 103 0.71 21.09 14.09
C THR A 103 2.08 20.52 13.69
N ARG A 104 3.18 21.20 14.03
CA ARG A 104 4.52 20.78 13.65
C ARG A 104 5.03 19.69 14.58
N PHE A 105 5.58 18.64 14.00
CA PHE A 105 6.34 17.60 14.70
C PHE A 105 7.67 17.37 13.98
N SER A 106 8.73 17.09 14.73
CA SER A 106 10.01 16.64 14.18
C SER A 106 10.05 15.12 14.21
N PHE A 107 10.55 14.51 13.15
CA PHE A 107 10.74 13.07 13.06
C PHE A 107 12.21 12.78 12.71
N ASP A 108 13.11 12.97 13.68
CA ASP A 108 14.48 12.49 13.54
C ASP A 108 14.54 11.07 14.08
N ASN A 109 14.50 10.08 13.17
CA ASN A 109 14.97 8.70 13.35
C ASN A 109 14.81 7.93 12.02
N ARG A 110 15.66 8.24 11.05
CA ARG A 110 16.05 7.29 10.00
C ARG A 110 17.55 7.06 10.10
#